data_AF-A0A7V2ZHC1-F1
#
_entry.id   AF-A0A7V2ZHC1-F1
#
_cell.length_a   1.000
_cell.length_b   1.000
_cell.length_c   1.000
_cell.angle_alpha   90.00
_cell.angle_beta   90.00
_cell.angle_gamma   90.00
#
_symmetry.space_group_name_H-M   'P 1'
#
loop_
_entity.id
_entity.type
_entity.pdbx_description
1 polymer ?
#
loop_
_entity_poly.entity_id
_entity_poly.type
_entity_poly.pdbx_seq_one_letter_code
_entity_poly.pdbx_strand_id
1 'polypeptide(L)'
;MKALKSFAVILILVSFVFFGCNTESSITSPENSILKANLSDNLQPELVVYDLSQEERDGLIHMRLEEKLARDVYTTLGNTWNYKVFMNIKLSEQAHMEAVKRLLVKYGIDDPVTNDEVGVFSDPQFQALYDQFILQGSVSAYEAFMVGKTIEELDIADLDNQLNNVVDNPDIIRVYQNLKSASESHLAAFNKCLSGIPQIKVAN
;
A
#
# COMPACT_ATOMS: atom_id res chain seq x y z
N MET A 1 64.69 -12.39 -27.51
CA MET A 1 64.20 -11.37 -26.56
C MET A 1 62.82 -10.88 -27.00
N LYS A 2 61.79 -11.21 -26.21
CA LYS A 2 60.63 -10.36 -25.86
C LYS A 2 59.60 -11.28 -25.19
N ALA A 3 59.66 -11.34 -23.86
CA ALA A 3 58.60 -11.90 -23.04
C ALA A 3 57.52 -10.83 -22.90
N LEU A 4 56.26 -11.16 -23.19
CA LEU A 4 55.12 -10.35 -22.81
C LEU A 4 54.24 -11.15 -21.84
N LYS A 5 53.97 -10.52 -20.71
CA LYS A 5 53.44 -11.08 -19.47
C LYS A 5 51.94 -11.36 -19.62
N SER A 6 51.49 -12.52 -19.16
CA SER A 6 50.06 -12.82 -18.97
C SER A 6 49.50 -11.92 -17.86
N PHE A 7 48.48 -11.13 -18.18
CA PHE A 7 47.67 -10.45 -17.17
C PHE A 7 46.54 -11.39 -16.75
N ALA A 8 46.59 -11.86 -15.51
CA ALA A 8 45.49 -12.56 -14.87
C ALA A 8 44.37 -11.53 -14.59
N VAL A 9 43.20 -11.73 -15.19
CA VAL A 9 41.98 -11.00 -14.84
C VAL A 9 41.42 -11.64 -13.58
N ILE A 10 41.60 -10.97 -12.44
CA ILE A 10 41.00 -11.37 -11.17
C ILE A 10 39.54 -10.90 -11.19
N LEU A 11 38.62 -11.86 -11.36
CA LEU A 11 37.18 -11.64 -11.25
C LEU A 11 36.84 -11.53 -9.74
N ILE A 12 36.74 -10.32 -9.21
CA ILE A 12 36.28 -10.09 -7.84
C ILE A 12 34.76 -10.19 -7.84
N LEU A 13 34.24 -11.35 -7.41
CA LEU A 13 32.85 -11.54 -7.01
C LEU A 13 32.60 -10.73 -5.73
N VAL A 14 32.12 -9.50 -5.88
CA VAL A 14 31.58 -8.72 -4.77
C VAL A 14 30.22 -9.29 -4.43
N SER A 15 30.17 -10.20 -3.45
CA SER A 15 28.94 -10.64 -2.82
C SER A 15 28.28 -9.44 -2.13
N PHE A 16 27.29 -8.85 -2.78
CA PHE A 16 26.36 -7.92 -2.14
C PHE A 16 25.57 -8.70 -1.09
N VAL A 17 26.03 -8.67 0.15
CA VAL A 17 25.25 -9.11 1.30
C VAL A 17 24.20 -8.01 1.54
N PHE A 18 23.05 -8.15 0.89
CA PHE A 18 21.87 -7.35 1.21
C PHE A 18 21.48 -7.67 2.66
N PHE A 19 21.73 -6.73 3.57
CA PHE A 19 21.12 -6.72 4.89
C PHE A 19 19.62 -6.47 4.70
N GLY A 20 18.88 -7.55 4.46
CA GLY A 20 17.43 -7.53 4.36
C GLY A 20 16.84 -7.24 5.74
N CYS A 21 16.09 -6.14 5.85
CA CYS A 21 15.21 -5.87 6.98
C CYS A 21 14.11 -6.95 7.01
N ASN A 22 14.39 -8.06 7.67
CA ASN A 22 13.44 -9.12 7.95
C ASN A 22 12.90 -8.90 9.36
N THR A 23 11.71 -8.31 9.48
CA THR A 23 10.90 -8.48 10.69
C THR A 23 9.74 -9.39 10.35
N GLU A 24 9.85 -10.65 10.77
CA GLU A 24 8.72 -11.57 10.83
C GLU A 24 7.85 -11.16 12.01
N SER A 25 6.61 -10.73 11.74
CA SER A 25 5.55 -10.72 12.75
C SER A 25 4.79 -12.03 12.64
N SER A 26 4.94 -12.90 13.63
CA SER A 26 4.16 -14.11 13.78
C SER A 26 2.78 -13.76 14.33
N ILE A 27 1.76 -13.70 13.48
CA ILE A 27 0.35 -13.67 13.91
C ILE A 27 -0.15 -15.11 13.93
N THR A 28 -0.21 -15.70 15.12
CA THR A 28 -0.94 -16.95 15.36
C THR A 28 -2.42 -16.63 15.55
N SER A 29 -3.26 -17.07 14.61
CA SER A 29 -4.72 -17.01 14.74
C SER A 29 -5.21 -18.25 15.51
N PRO A 30 -5.96 -18.14 16.62
CA PRO A 30 -6.61 -19.29 17.22
C PRO A 30 -7.95 -19.57 16.55
N GLU A 31 -8.22 -20.85 16.44
CA GLU A 31 -9.36 -21.46 15.78
C GLU A 31 -10.72 -21.14 16.40
N ASN A 32 -11.70 -21.28 15.51
CA ASN A 32 -13.14 -21.27 15.65
C ASN A 32 -13.65 -22.14 16.83
N SER A 33 -14.27 -21.53 17.85
CA SER A 33 -15.10 -22.25 18.82
C SER A 33 -16.56 -21.84 18.69
N ILE A 34 -17.34 -22.73 18.08
CA ILE A 34 -18.78 -22.64 17.88
C ILE A 34 -19.48 -22.72 19.24
N LEU A 35 -20.12 -21.63 19.68
CA LEU A 35 -21.18 -21.68 20.68
C LEU A 35 -22.53 -21.68 19.96
N LYS A 36 -23.17 -22.85 19.96
CA LYS A 36 -24.57 -23.02 19.57
C LYS A 36 -25.45 -22.32 20.61
N ALA A 37 -25.97 -21.14 20.27
CA ALA A 37 -27.13 -20.57 20.93
C ALA A 37 -28.32 -20.68 19.98
N ASN A 38 -29.36 -21.39 20.41
CA ASN A 38 -30.64 -21.44 19.71
C ASN A 38 -31.30 -20.05 19.80
N LEU A 39 -31.40 -19.34 18.68
CA LEU A 39 -32.32 -18.21 18.53
C LEU A 39 -33.38 -18.56 17.50
N SER A 40 -34.51 -19.04 18.01
CA SER A 40 -35.81 -18.82 17.39
C SER A 40 -36.20 -17.38 17.73
N ASP A 41 -35.99 -16.44 16.82
CA ASP A 41 -37.04 -15.51 16.40
C ASP A 41 -36.56 -14.69 15.20
N ASN A 42 -37.51 -14.26 14.40
CA ASN A 42 -37.38 -13.69 13.07
C ASN A 42 -36.85 -12.23 13.11
N LEU A 43 -35.58 -12.03 13.49
CA LEU A 43 -34.87 -10.76 13.27
C LEU A 43 -33.95 -10.90 12.05
N GLN A 44 -34.46 -10.57 10.86
CA GLN A 44 -33.56 -10.09 9.83
C GLN A 44 -32.95 -8.78 10.37
N PRO A 45 -31.62 -8.64 10.49
CA PRO A 45 -31.03 -7.35 10.78
C PRO A 45 -31.47 -6.43 9.64
N GLU A 46 -32.33 -5.46 9.94
CA GLU A 46 -32.59 -4.38 9.01
C GLU A 46 -31.25 -3.70 8.79
N LEU A 47 -30.70 -3.85 7.57
CA LEU A 47 -29.47 -3.20 7.17
C LEU A 47 -29.75 -1.70 7.24
N VAL A 48 -29.29 -1.05 8.30
CA VAL A 48 -29.32 0.41 8.40
C VAL A 48 -28.38 0.93 7.32
N VAL A 49 -28.98 1.46 6.25
CA VAL A 49 -28.27 2.16 5.18
C VAL A 49 -28.45 3.65 5.47
N TYR A 50 -27.36 4.30 5.82
CA TYR A 50 -27.29 5.75 5.95
C TYR A 50 -27.21 6.39 4.56
N ASP A 51 -27.86 7.53 4.36
CA ASP A 51 -27.64 8.33 3.16
C ASP A 51 -26.21 8.89 3.19
N LEU A 52 -25.53 8.87 2.05
CA LEU A 52 -24.22 9.54 1.90
C LEU A 52 -24.39 10.95 1.38
N SER A 53 -23.54 11.87 1.83
CA SER A 53 -23.30 13.15 1.14
C SER A 53 -22.58 12.93 -0.20
N GLN A 54 -22.50 13.96 -1.05
CA GLN A 54 -21.73 13.83 -2.28
C GLN A 54 -20.23 13.75 -1.99
N GLU A 55 -19.78 14.51 -1.00
CA GLU A 55 -18.40 14.56 -0.55
C GLU A 55 -17.92 13.20 0.00
N GLU A 56 -18.79 12.45 0.70
CA GLU A 56 -18.50 11.08 1.15
C GLU A 56 -18.40 10.09 -0.03
N ARG A 57 -19.27 10.24 -1.04
CA ARG A 57 -19.20 9.41 -2.27
C ARG A 57 -17.89 9.66 -3.02
N ASP A 58 -17.53 10.93 -3.19
CA ASP A 58 -16.30 11.34 -3.86
C ASP A 58 -15.07 10.84 -3.08
N GLY A 59 -15.11 10.93 -1.75
CA GLY A 59 -14.08 10.38 -0.87
C GLY A 59 -13.89 8.86 -1.04
N LEU A 60 -14.98 8.08 -1.10
CA LEU A 60 -14.88 6.63 -1.32
C LEU A 60 -14.30 6.28 -2.69
N ILE A 61 -14.66 7.02 -3.73
CA ILE A 61 -14.11 6.85 -5.09
C ILE A 61 -12.61 7.16 -5.10
N HIS A 62 -12.22 8.27 -4.48
CA HIS A 62 -10.81 8.67 -4.37
C HIS A 62 -10.00 7.60 -3.62
N MET A 63 -10.46 7.17 -2.44
CA MET A 63 -9.76 6.17 -1.65
C MET A 63 -9.69 4.81 -2.34
N ARG A 64 -10.71 4.45 -3.12
CA ARG A 64 -10.66 3.23 -3.94
C ARG A 64 -9.52 3.26 -4.97
N LEU A 65 -9.26 4.42 -5.57
CA LEU A 65 -8.18 4.62 -6.55
C LEU A 65 -6.81 4.77 -5.89
N GLU A 66 -6.74 5.42 -4.73
CA GLU A 66 -5.50 5.62 -3.97
C GLU A 66 -4.93 4.31 -3.41
N GLU A 67 -5.77 3.44 -2.85
CA GLU A 67 -5.35 2.11 -2.41
C GLU A 67 -4.87 1.25 -3.59
N LYS A 68 -5.49 1.41 -4.77
CA LYS A 68 -5.01 0.77 -6.01
C LYS A 68 -3.65 1.32 -6.43
N LEU A 69 -3.45 2.63 -6.34
CA LEU A 69 -2.16 3.27 -6.63
C LEU A 69 -1.06 2.71 -5.75
N ALA A 70 -1.27 2.63 -4.43
CA ALA A 70 -0.34 2.03 -3.49
C ALA A 70 -0.02 0.57 -3.85
N ARG A 71 -1.06 -0.28 -4.01
CA ARG A 71 -0.92 -1.69 -4.39
C ARG A 71 -0.10 -1.87 -5.66
N ASP A 72 -0.41 -1.09 -6.70
CA ASP A 72 0.18 -1.23 -8.02
C ASP A 72 1.64 -0.73 -8.03
N VAL A 73 1.93 0.40 -7.37
CA VAL A 73 3.31 0.89 -7.22
C VAL A 73 4.15 -0.12 -6.44
N TYR A 74 3.63 -0.69 -5.36
CA TYR A 74 4.35 -1.68 -4.55
C TYR A 74 4.51 -3.01 -5.28
N THR A 75 3.56 -3.37 -6.14
CA THR A 75 3.71 -4.52 -7.03
C THR A 75 4.88 -4.31 -7.99
N THR A 76 4.92 -3.17 -8.68
CA THR A 76 5.93 -2.87 -9.68
C THR A 76 7.32 -2.69 -9.05
N LEU A 77 7.46 -1.84 -8.03
CA LEU A 77 8.73 -1.63 -7.34
C LEU A 77 9.20 -2.87 -6.56
N GLY A 78 8.27 -3.67 -6.05
CA GLY A 78 8.57 -4.96 -5.42
C GLY A 78 9.18 -5.95 -6.42
N ASN A 79 8.68 -5.99 -7.65
CA ASN A 79 9.26 -6.82 -8.72
C ASN A 79 10.64 -6.31 -9.17
N THR A 80 10.84 -4.98 -9.21
CA THR A 80 12.11 -4.36 -9.62
C THR A 80 13.22 -4.59 -8.59
N TRP A 81 12.92 -4.37 -7.30
CA TRP A 81 13.95 -4.32 -6.25
C TRP A 81 13.96 -5.52 -5.31
N ASN A 82 12.90 -6.34 -5.30
CA ASN A 82 12.78 -7.56 -4.50
C ASN A 82 12.97 -7.36 -2.98
N TYR A 83 12.55 -6.21 -2.45
CA TYR A 83 12.50 -5.98 -1.00
C TYR A 83 11.17 -6.44 -0.42
N LYS A 84 11.24 -7.17 0.71
CA LYS A 84 10.06 -7.72 1.39
C LYS A 84 9.03 -6.67 1.81
N VAL A 85 9.45 -5.44 2.09
CA VAL A 85 8.53 -4.36 2.49
C VAL A 85 7.44 -4.15 1.45
N PHE A 86 7.79 -4.06 0.16
CA PHE A 86 6.82 -3.93 -0.93
C PHE A 86 5.94 -5.18 -1.09
N MET A 87 6.53 -6.37 -0.96
CA MET A 87 5.80 -7.64 -1.14
C MET A 87 4.79 -7.90 -0.02
N ASN A 88 5.07 -7.43 1.19
CA ASN A 88 4.18 -7.55 2.33
C ASN A 88 3.09 -6.48 2.28
N ILE A 89 3.47 -5.22 2.07
CA ILE A 89 2.53 -4.09 2.13
C ILE A 89 1.52 -4.16 1.00
N LYS A 90 1.91 -4.55 -0.22
CA LYS A 90 0.95 -4.70 -1.34
C LYS A 90 -0.21 -5.66 -1.04
N LEU A 91 -0.01 -6.64 -0.14
CA LEU A 91 -1.09 -7.55 0.28
C LEU A 91 -2.08 -6.85 1.20
N SER A 92 -1.61 -5.91 2.03
CA SER A 92 -2.47 -5.04 2.83
C SER A 92 -3.25 -4.09 1.95
N GLU A 93 -2.62 -3.47 0.95
CA GLU A 93 -3.32 -2.55 0.04
C GLU A 93 -4.41 -3.25 -0.78
N GLN A 94 -4.18 -4.52 -1.16
CA GLN A 94 -5.24 -5.32 -1.75
C GLN A 94 -6.42 -5.52 -0.78
N ALA A 95 -6.16 -5.70 0.52
CA ALA A 95 -7.21 -5.83 1.52
C ALA A 95 -7.94 -4.50 1.77
N HIS A 96 -7.23 -3.37 1.74
CA HIS A 96 -7.81 -2.02 1.85
C HIS A 96 -8.71 -1.72 0.65
N MET A 97 -8.23 -1.97 -0.56
CA MET A 97 -9.00 -1.92 -1.80
C MET A 97 -10.33 -2.67 -1.67
N GLU A 98 -10.30 -3.92 -1.18
CA GLU A 98 -11.50 -4.72 -0.98
C GLU A 98 -12.41 -4.17 0.13
N ALA A 99 -11.85 -3.51 1.15
CA ALA A 99 -12.64 -2.85 2.20
C ALA A 99 -13.43 -1.67 1.64
N VAL A 100 -12.79 -0.80 0.86
CA VAL A 100 -13.47 0.34 0.21
C VAL A 100 -14.49 -0.15 -0.82
N LYS A 101 -14.16 -1.17 -1.62
CA LYS A 101 -15.09 -1.77 -2.59
C LYS A 101 -16.38 -2.27 -1.93
N ARG A 102 -16.29 -2.88 -0.74
CA ARG A 102 -17.48 -3.30 0.01
C ARG A 102 -18.39 -2.13 0.39
N LEU A 103 -17.82 -0.96 0.68
CA LEU A 103 -18.61 0.26 0.93
C LEU A 103 -19.24 0.78 -0.36
N LEU A 104 -18.51 0.82 -1.48
CA LEU A 104 -19.07 1.19 -2.78
C LEU A 104 -20.30 0.34 -3.14
N VAL A 105 -20.17 -0.99 -3.00
CA VAL A 105 -21.28 -1.93 -3.21
C VAL A 105 -22.43 -1.68 -2.24
N LYS A 106 -22.12 -1.47 -0.93
CA LYS A 106 -23.14 -1.24 0.10
C LYS A 106 -24.00 0.00 -0.22
N TYR A 107 -23.39 1.05 -0.75
CA TYR A 107 -24.05 2.33 -1.02
C TYR A 107 -24.45 2.52 -2.49
N GLY A 108 -24.31 1.50 -3.33
CA GLY A 108 -24.70 1.55 -4.75
C GLY A 108 -23.89 2.55 -5.57
N ILE A 109 -22.61 2.73 -5.24
CA ILE A 109 -21.67 3.58 -5.98
C ILE A 109 -20.95 2.70 -7.01
N ASP A 110 -20.85 3.16 -8.26
CA ASP A 110 -20.10 2.47 -9.30
C ASP A 110 -18.60 2.41 -8.94
N ASP A 111 -17.98 1.23 -9.10
CA ASP A 111 -16.55 1.06 -8.82
C ASP A 111 -15.70 1.76 -9.90
N PRO A 112 -14.85 2.75 -9.54
CA PRO A 112 -13.99 3.43 -10.51
C PRO A 112 -12.90 2.50 -11.09
N VAL A 113 -12.63 1.37 -10.44
CA VAL A 113 -11.68 0.35 -10.91
C VAL A 113 -12.39 -0.61 -11.86
N THR A 114 -12.53 -0.20 -13.12
CA THR A 114 -13.14 -1.01 -14.19
C THR A 114 -12.13 -1.94 -14.88
N ASN A 115 -10.84 -1.63 -14.79
CA ASN A 115 -9.73 -2.48 -15.18
C ASN A 115 -8.75 -2.60 -13.99
N ASP A 116 -8.53 -3.82 -13.51
CA ASP A 116 -7.65 -4.09 -12.36
C ASP A 116 -6.23 -4.50 -12.77
N GLU A 117 -5.85 -4.28 -14.03
CA GLU A 117 -4.47 -4.40 -14.48
C GLU A 117 -3.56 -3.41 -13.72
N VAL A 118 -2.37 -3.90 -13.36
CA VAL A 118 -1.36 -3.13 -12.59
C VAL A 118 -0.92 -1.92 -13.41
N GLY A 119 -1.04 -0.73 -12.81
CA GLY A 119 -0.61 0.51 -13.43
C GLY A 119 -1.57 1.11 -14.44
N VAL A 120 -2.78 0.55 -14.58
CA VAL A 120 -3.83 1.10 -15.44
C VAL A 120 -4.87 1.82 -14.58
N PHE A 121 -5.04 3.12 -14.84
CA PHE A 121 -6.04 3.96 -14.18
C PHE A 121 -6.89 4.68 -15.22
N SER A 122 -8.22 4.61 -15.07
CA SER A 122 -9.13 5.39 -15.92
C SER A 122 -9.08 6.88 -15.58
N ASP A 123 -8.74 7.21 -14.33
CA ASP A 123 -8.51 8.58 -13.90
C ASP A 123 -7.10 9.04 -14.33
N PRO A 124 -6.99 10.13 -15.13
CA PRO A 124 -5.71 10.59 -15.66
C PRO A 124 -4.78 11.16 -14.58
N GLN A 125 -5.29 11.64 -13.45
CA GLN A 125 -4.46 12.11 -12.34
C GLN A 125 -3.79 10.92 -11.65
N PHE A 126 -4.53 9.85 -11.37
CA PHE A 126 -3.95 8.63 -10.80
C PHE A 126 -2.99 7.93 -11.76
N GLN A 127 -3.27 7.94 -13.07
CA GLN A 127 -2.32 7.43 -14.06
C GLN A 127 -1.00 8.21 -14.02
N ALA A 128 -1.06 9.54 -13.98
CA ALA A 128 0.13 10.39 -13.91
C ALA A 128 0.92 10.19 -12.61
N LEU A 129 0.23 10.03 -11.48
CA LEU A 129 0.87 9.71 -10.19
C LEU A 129 1.58 8.36 -10.24
N TYR A 130 0.94 7.32 -10.78
CA TYR A 130 1.56 6.01 -10.96
C TYR A 130 2.83 6.13 -11.81
N ASP A 131 2.75 6.75 -12.98
CA ASP A 131 3.88 6.91 -13.89
C ASP A 131 5.05 7.68 -13.22
N GLN A 132 4.74 8.75 -12.48
CA GLN A 132 5.71 9.52 -11.72
C GLN A 132 6.40 8.68 -10.63
N PHE A 133 5.62 7.94 -9.84
CA PHE A 133 6.16 7.11 -8.77
C PHE A 133 7.01 5.95 -9.30
N ILE A 134 6.64 5.34 -10.42
CA ILE A 134 7.48 4.33 -11.07
C ILE A 134 8.77 4.95 -11.60
N LEU A 135 8.70 6.12 -12.24
CA LEU A 135 9.89 6.82 -12.74
C LEU A 135 10.87 7.13 -11.61
N GLN A 136 10.39 7.71 -10.50
CA GLN A 136 11.21 8.02 -9.34
C GLN A 136 11.74 6.75 -8.66
N GLY A 137 10.84 5.81 -8.33
CA GLY A 137 11.17 4.61 -7.58
C GLY A 137 12.10 3.65 -8.34
N SER A 138 12.18 3.75 -9.67
CA SER A 138 13.09 2.92 -10.49
C SER A 138 14.53 3.44 -10.52
N VAL A 139 14.82 4.61 -9.94
CA VAL A 139 16.19 5.18 -9.91
C VAL A 139 17.11 4.40 -8.97
N SER A 140 16.64 4.10 -7.76
CA SER A 140 17.39 3.33 -6.77
C SER A 140 16.47 2.74 -5.71
N ALA A 141 16.96 1.75 -4.96
CA ALA A 141 16.23 1.23 -3.80
C ALA A 141 15.87 2.31 -2.77
N TYR A 142 16.73 3.32 -2.59
CA TYR A 142 16.45 4.45 -1.71
C TYR A 142 15.26 5.27 -2.22
N GLU A 143 15.25 5.62 -3.51
CA GLU A 143 14.13 6.34 -4.13
C GLU A 143 12.84 5.51 -4.11
N ALA A 144 12.92 4.18 -4.27
CA ALA A 144 11.77 3.31 -4.12
C ALA A 144 11.15 3.39 -2.72
N PHE A 145 11.98 3.38 -1.67
CA PHE A 145 11.50 3.52 -0.29
C PHE A 145 10.98 4.94 0.00
N MET A 146 11.55 5.97 -0.63
CA MET A 146 11.02 7.33 -0.56
C MET A 146 9.64 7.42 -1.22
N VAL A 147 9.44 6.79 -2.38
CA VAL A 147 8.12 6.68 -3.03
C VAL A 147 7.11 5.99 -2.11
N GLY A 148 7.48 4.86 -1.49
CA GLY A 148 6.63 4.20 -0.51
C GLY A 148 6.26 5.11 0.66
N LYS A 149 7.25 5.78 1.27
CA LYS A 149 7.03 6.77 2.32
C LYS A 149 6.05 7.87 1.87
N THR A 150 6.22 8.41 0.67
CA THR A 150 5.38 9.49 0.13
C THR A 150 3.93 9.05 -0.09
N ILE A 151 3.72 7.83 -0.59
CA ILE A 151 2.36 7.29 -0.77
C ILE A 151 1.66 7.16 0.58
N GLU A 152 2.31 6.59 1.60
CA GLU A 152 1.69 6.47 2.93
C GLU A 152 1.44 7.82 3.60
N GLU A 153 2.29 8.82 3.36
CA GLU A 153 2.07 10.18 3.86
C GLU A 153 0.88 10.89 3.18
N LEU A 154 0.67 10.63 1.88
CA LEU A 154 -0.50 11.10 1.13
C LEU A 154 -1.77 10.47 1.70
N ASP A 155 -1.78 9.14 1.80
CA ASP A 155 -2.95 8.36 2.23
C ASP A 155 -3.40 8.73 3.66
N ILE A 156 -2.44 8.86 4.59
CA ILE A 156 -2.73 9.31 5.96
C ILE A 156 -3.33 10.72 5.95
N ALA A 157 -2.81 11.63 5.13
CA ALA A 157 -3.29 13.01 5.08
C ALA A 157 -4.72 13.09 4.52
N ASP A 158 -5.01 12.32 3.47
CA ASP A 158 -6.34 12.27 2.86
C ASP A 158 -7.35 11.60 3.80
N LEU A 159 -6.97 10.50 4.48
CA LEU A 159 -7.78 9.86 5.51
C LEU A 159 -8.04 10.78 6.72
N ASP A 160 -7.04 11.54 7.17
CA ASP A 160 -7.22 12.52 8.24
C ASP A 160 -8.17 13.64 7.83
N ASN A 161 -8.06 14.15 6.60
CA ASN A 161 -9.00 15.15 6.11
C ASN A 161 -10.43 14.59 6.06
N GLN A 162 -10.60 13.37 5.54
CA GLN A 162 -11.91 12.71 5.48
C GLN A 162 -12.51 12.56 6.88
N LEU A 163 -11.77 11.95 7.83
CA LEU A 163 -12.23 11.65 9.18
C LEU A 163 -12.53 12.90 10.02
N ASN A 164 -11.86 14.01 9.78
CA ASN A 164 -12.03 15.23 10.58
C ASN A 164 -13.04 16.21 9.99
N ASN A 165 -13.22 16.22 8.66
CA ASN A 165 -13.93 17.30 7.97
C ASN A 165 -15.07 16.85 7.05
N VAL A 166 -15.14 15.57 6.67
CA VAL A 166 -16.06 15.10 5.61
C VAL A 166 -17.02 14.04 6.11
N VAL A 167 -16.51 12.93 6.65
CA VAL A 167 -17.33 11.74 6.92
C VAL A 167 -18.02 11.85 8.27
N ASP A 168 -19.34 11.63 8.29
CA ASP A 168 -20.11 11.38 9.52
C ASP A 168 -20.76 10.00 9.52
N ASN A 169 -20.71 9.30 8.38
CA ASN A 169 -21.19 7.94 8.24
C ASN A 169 -20.34 6.94 9.05
N PRO A 170 -20.94 6.19 10.00
CA PRO A 170 -20.21 5.30 10.89
C PRO A 170 -19.58 4.09 10.19
N ASP A 171 -20.13 3.63 9.06
CA ASP A 171 -19.54 2.54 8.28
C ASP A 171 -18.24 2.99 7.59
N ILE A 172 -18.24 4.20 7.03
CA ILE A 172 -17.06 4.80 6.38
C ILE A 172 -15.99 5.09 7.43
N ILE A 173 -16.36 5.75 8.54
CA ILE A 173 -15.43 6.07 9.65
C ILE A 173 -14.67 4.82 10.10
N ARG A 174 -15.38 3.70 10.31
CA ARG A 174 -14.76 2.44 10.76
C ARG A 174 -13.73 1.93 9.75
N VAL A 175 -14.01 2.00 8.46
CA VAL A 175 -13.05 1.55 7.43
C VAL A 175 -11.85 2.50 7.38
N TYR A 176 -12.08 3.80 7.31
CA TYR A 176 -11.01 4.81 7.21
C TYR A 176 -10.07 4.82 8.42
N GLN A 177 -10.58 4.60 9.64
CA GLN A 177 -9.73 4.44 10.82
C GLN A 177 -8.80 3.23 10.73
N ASN A 178 -9.28 2.12 10.16
CA ASN A 178 -8.47 0.92 9.99
C ASN A 178 -7.42 1.10 8.89
N LEU A 179 -7.80 1.71 7.76
CA LEU A 179 -6.87 2.08 6.69
C LEU A 179 -5.76 2.97 7.26
N LYS A 180 -6.12 4.07 7.94
CA LYS A 180 -5.15 5.01 8.51
C LYS A 180 -4.15 4.33 9.43
N SER A 181 -4.63 3.47 10.34
CA SER A 181 -3.75 2.74 11.26
C SER A 181 -2.79 1.78 10.54
N ALA A 182 -3.21 1.20 9.41
CA ALA A 182 -2.36 0.38 8.57
C ALA A 182 -1.32 1.23 7.82
N SER A 183 -1.73 2.36 7.21
CA SER A 183 -0.85 3.29 6.51
C SER A 183 0.22 3.88 7.43
N GLU A 184 -0.11 4.18 8.70
CA GLU A 184 0.88 4.56 9.73
C GLU A 184 1.92 3.45 9.97
N SER A 185 1.49 2.19 9.93
CA SER A 185 2.39 1.03 10.08
C SER A 185 3.27 0.82 8.84
N HIS A 186 2.72 1.03 7.65
CA HIS A 186 3.45 1.00 6.39
C HIS A 186 4.50 2.11 6.34
N LEU A 187 4.13 3.34 6.71
CA LEU A 187 5.03 4.48 6.81
C LEU A 187 6.21 4.19 7.75
N ALA A 188 5.93 3.61 8.92
CA ALA A 188 6.97 3.18 9.85
C ALA A 188 7.91 2.13 9.23
N ALA A 189 7.39 1.19 8.44
CA ALA A 189 8.18 0.18 7.76
C ALA A 189 9.10 0.78 6.67
N PHE A 190 8.59 1.72 5.85
CA PHE A 190 9.42 2.43 4.87
C PHE A 190 10.49 3.30 5.54
N ASN A 191 10.15 4.05 6.58
CA ASN A 191 11.12 4.83 7.37
C ASN A 191 12.22 3.97 7.96
N LYS A 192 11.89 2.78 8.46
CA LYS A 192 12.89 1.80 8.92
C LYS A 192 13.84 1.38 7.80
N CYS A 193 13.32 1.11 6.60
CA CYS A 193 14.13 0.75 5.44
C CYS A 193 15.08 1.90 5.04
N LEU A 194 14.59 3.14 5.05
CA LEU A 194 15.39 4.34 4.77
C LEU A 194 16.52 4.55 5.80
N SER A 195 16.26 4.32 7.09
CA SER A 195 17.27 4.44 8.14
C SER A 195 18.40 3.40 8.03
N GLY A 196 18.12 2.26 7.40
CA GLY A 196 19.07 1.18 7.19
C GLY A 196 19.96 1.33 5.94
N ILE A 197 19.68 2.29 5.05
CA ILE A 197 20.52 2.57 3.89
C ILE A 197 21.57 3.63 4.26
N PRO A 198 22.88 3.31 4.19
CA PRO A 198 23.92 4.31 4.38
C PRO A 198 23.76 5.44 3.35
N GLN A 199 23.43 6.63 3.82
CA GLN A 199 23.47 7.84 3.01
C GLN A 199 24.93 8.13 2.68
N ILE A 200 25.38 7.85 1.46
CA ILE A 200 26.67 8.33 1.00
C ILE A 200 26.53 9.85 0.90
N LYS A 201 26.90 10.55 1.98
CA LYS A 201 27.07 12.00 1.94
C LYS A 201 28.18 12.28 0.95
N VAL A 202 27.80 12.71 -0.25
CA VAL A 202 28.76 13.33 -1.17
C VAL A 202 29.17 14.63 -0.49
N ALA A 203 30.36 14.64 0.11
CA ALA A 203 30.92 15.86 0.65
C ALA A 203 31.15 16.83 -0.52
N ASN A 204 30.49 17.98 -0.46
CA ASN A 204 30.81 19.14 -1.29
C ASN A 204 32.10 19.78 -0.79
#